data_AF-A0A915EAJ0-F1
#
_entry.id   AF-A0A915EAJ0-F1
#
_cell.length_a   1.000
_cell.length_b   1.000
_cell.length_c   1.000
_cell.angle_alpha   90.00
_cell.angle_beta   90.00
_cell.angle_gamma   90.00
#
_symmetry.space_group_name_H-M   'P 1'
#
loop_
_entity.id
_entity.type
_entity.pdbx_description
1 polymer ?
#
loop_
_entity_poly.entity_id
_entity_poly.type
_entity_poly.pdbx_seq_one_letter_code
_entity_poly.pdbx_strand_id
1 'polypeptide(L)'
;MADGDQSIKTADLCRWYEGFSDGPSTNNGLESNNRVIKNCHTLRRGLLLPAFFRTVEKNDAELQWRFKRQAPVTTADVPSQLFREAFFLEQENRVCFRLNTGYVLPTKSGVEQNIQQIFEELYGENSIWSWNRYKELRSAFYIVEPSNVWVNFYKCTCSVGVKKNPCKHAIMIMKKVGLIRYPAEAISNPLAIPLVQRQLNGYLVLQQRYQNLAKVEQDAFS
;
A
#
# COMPACT_ATOMS: atom_id res chain seq x y z
N MET A 1 14.20 35.55 -2.81
CA MET A 1 13.91 34.14 -2.51
C MET A 1 13.24 34.13 -1.15
N ALA A 2 11.92 33.95 -1.14
CA ALA A 2 11.16 33.85 0.09
C ALA A 2 11.14 32.38 0.51
N ASP A 3 11.97 32.02 1.49
CA ASP A 3 11.80 30.78 2.24
C ASP A 3 10.49 30.90 3.02
N GLY A 4 9.42 30.40 2.41
CA GLY A 4 8.16 30.19 3.08
C GLY A 4 8.35 29.03 4.06
N ASP A 5 8.79 29.34 5.27
CA ASP A 5 8.81 28.43 6.41
C ASP A 5 7.36 27.97 6.69
N GLN A 6 6.97 26.87 6.05
CA GLN A 6 5.76 26.12 6.38
C GLN A 6 6.01 25.36 7.68
N SER A 7 6.22 26.11 8.77
CA SER A 7 6.17 25.55 10.10
C SER A 7 4.79 24.94 10.29
N ILE A 8 4.72 23.61 10.23
CA ILE A 8 3.51 22.86 10.56
C ILE A 8 3.16 23.29 11.98
N LYS A 9 2.08 24.05 12.15
CA LYS A 9 1.63 24.46 13.47
C LYS A 9 1.45 23.19 14.28
N THR A 10 1.98 23.16 15.50
CA THR A 10 1.92 21.98 16.38
C THR A 10 0.50 21.47 16.63
N ALA A 11 -0.52 22.29 16.36
CA ALA A 11 -1.94 21.93 16.35
C ALA A 11 -2.35 20.97 15.21
N ASP A 12 -1.62 20.94 14.09
CA ASP A 12 -1.90 20.09 12.92
C ASP A 12 -1.21 18.72 12.98
N LEU A 13 -0.37 18.50 14.00
CA LEU A 13 0.29 17.23 14.25
C LEU A 13 -0.71 16.25 14.88
N CYS A 14 -1.12 15.24 14.11
CA CYS A 14 -2.07 14.24 14.57
C CYS A 14 -1.43 13.36 15.65
N ARG A 15 -1.96 13.48 16.86
CA ARG A 15 -1.59 12.65 18.01
C ARG A 15 -2.68 11.62 18.23
N TRP A 16 -2.34 10.33 18.16
CA TRP A 16 -3.29 9.26 18.47
C TRP A 16 -3.42 9.11 19.99
N TYR A 17 -4.64 9.21 20.53
CA TYR A 17 -4.98 8.88 21.92
C TYR A 17 -6.44 8.40 22.05
N GLU A 18 -6.72 7.70 23.14
CA GLU A 18 -8.05 7.26 23.55
C GLU A 18 -8.92 8.48 23.90
N GLY A 19 -9.98 8.75 23.13
CA GLY A 19 -10.91 9.87 23.36
C GLY A 19 -10.83 11.05 22.38
N PHE A 20 -10.07 10.97 21.27
CA PHE A 20 -10.00 12.04 20.26
C PHE A 20 -11.29 12.24 19.41
N SER A 21 -12.35 11.45 19.61
CA SER A 21 -13.63 11.72 18.95
C SER A 21 -14.58 12.50 19.86
N ASP A 22 -15.34 13.43 19.29
CA ASP A 22 -16.39 14.18 19.99
C ASP A 22 -17.60 13.32 20.44
N GLY A 23 -17.61 12.03 20.07
CA GLY A 23 -18.60 11.05 20.55
C GLY A 23 -17.96 9.98 21.44
N PRO A 24 -18.77 9.13 22.10
CA PRO A 24 -18.27 7.95 22.80
C PRO A 24 -17.61 6.99 21.80
N SER A 25 -16.30 7.09 21.64
CA SER A 25 -15.49 6.13 20.88
C SER A 25 -15.17 4.96 21.78
N THR A 26 -15.83 3.83 21.53
CA THR A 26 -15.39 2.55 22.08
C THR A 26 -14.46 1.91 21.05
N ASN A 27 -13.21 1.63 21.44
CA ASN A 27 -12.24 0.94 20.60
C ASN A 27 -12.56 -0.58 20.50
N ASN A 28 -13.80 -1.01 20.76
CA ASN A 28 -14.24 -2.40 20.69
C ASN A 28 -13.78 -3.16 19.43
N GLY A 29 -13.68 -2.53 18.26
CA GLY A 29 -13.18 -3.18 17.04
C GLY A 29 -11.67 -3.48 17.01
N LEU A 30 -10.85 -2.64 17.65
CA LEU A 30 -9.39 -2.76 17.69
C LEU A 30 -8.93 -3.39 19.03
N GLU A 31 -9.74 -3.25 20.09
CA GLU A 31 -9.66 -3.94 21.39
C GLU A 31 -10.09 -5.41 21.36
N SER A 32 -11.16 -5.77 20.61
CA SER A 32 -11.65 -7.16 20.59
C SER A 32 -10.62 -8.11 19.98
N ASN A 33 -9.79 -7.62 19.06
CA ASN A 33 -8.72 -8.40 18.45
C ASN A 33 -7.43 -8.42 19.28
N ASN A 34 -7.23 -7.50 20.25
CA ASN A 34 -5.93 -7.28 20.89
C ASN A 34 -6.01 -7.04 22.41
N ARG A 35 -6.10 -8.13 23.19
CA ARG A 35 -6.04 -8.12 24.66
C ARG A 35 -4.73 -7.54 25.23
N VAL A 36 -3.63 -7.61 24.47
CA VAL A 36 -2.30 -7.10 24.87
C VAL A 36 -2.25 -5.57 24.86
N ILE A 37 -2.85 -4.92 23.85
CA ILE A 37 -2.94 -3.46 23.79
C ILE A 37 -3.73 -2.92 24.99
N LYS A 38 -4.82 -3.63 25.37
CA LYS A 38 -5.63 -3.34 26.56
C LYS A 38 -4.83 -3.36 27.87
N ASN A 39 -3.90 -4.30 28.01
CA ASN A 39 -3.17 -4.51 29.26
C ASN A 39 -1.88 -3.68 29.37
N CYS A 40 -1.26 -3.32 28.24
CA CYS A 40 0.07 -2.72 28.24
C CYS A 40 0.08 -1.24 27.80
N HIS A 41 -0.94 -0.78 27.06
CA HIS A 41 -0.90 0.51 26.36
C HIS A 41 -2.25 1.22 26.32
N THR A 42 -2.85 1.55 27.47
CA THR A 42 -3.77 2.70 27.56
C THR A 42 -2.94 3.98 27.40
N LEU A 43 -2.85 4.50 26.18
CA LEU A 43 -1.99 5.64 25.86
C LEU A 43 -2.65 6.93 26.35
N ARG A 44 -2.36 7.26 27.62
CA ARG A 44 -2.81 8.47 28.33
C ARG A 44 -2.25 9.78 27.76
N ARG A 45 -1.29 9.71 26.84
CA ARG A 45 -0.66 10.86 26.17
C ARG A 45 -0.61 10.60 24.66
N GLY A 46 -0.99 11.60 23.89
CA GLY A 46 -1.03 11.52 22.44
C GLY A 46 0.32 11.22 21.81
N LEU A 47 0.45 10.05 21.19
CA LEU A 47 1.62 9.66 20.41
C LEU A 47 1.55 10.29 19.03
N LEU A 48 2.66 10.87 18.58
CA LEU A 48 2.81 11.21 17.16
C LEU A 48 2.59 9.95 16.33
N LEU A 49 1.88 10.09 15.21
CA LEU A 49 1.44 8.95 14.42
C LEU A 49 2.59 8.03 13.92
N PRO A 50 3.80 8.55 13.57
CA PRO A 50 4.95 7.68 13.32
C PRO A 50 5.35 6.82 14.53
N ALA A 51 5.29 7.36 15.75
CA ALA A 51 5.59 6.61 16.97
C ALA A 51 4.51 5.58 17.30
N PHE A 52 3.23 5.88 16.99
CA PHE A 52 2.15 4.91 17.06
C PHE A 52 2.40 3.74 16.10
N PHE A 53 2.69 3.98 14.82
CA PHE A 53 2.95 2.91 13.87
C PHE A 53 4.15 2.04 14.26
N ARG A 54 5.27 2.64 14.69
CA ARG A 54 6.41 1.87 15.23
C ARG A 54 6.02 0.99 16.41
N THR A 55 5.12 1.48 17.29
CA THR A 55 4.63 0.71 18.43
C THR A 55 3.73 -0.45 18.00
N VAL A 56 2.85 -0.22 17.01
CA VAL A 56 2.00 -1.26 16.44
C VAL A 56 2.85 -2.31 15.73
N GLU A 57 3.84 -1.92 14.92
CA GLU A 57 4.76 -2.85 14.22
C GLU A 57 5.54 -3.73 15.20
N LYS A 58 6.08 -3.14 16.28
CA LYS A 58 6.78 -3.88 17.33
C LYS A 58 5.87 -4.93 18.00
N ASN A 59 4.60 -4.59 18.22
CA ASN A 59 3.61 -5.49 18.81
C ASN A 59 3.03 -6.49 17.79
N ASP A 60 2.97 -6.15 16.49
CA ASP A 60 2.52 -7.06 15.44
C ASP A 60 3.42 -8.30 15.39
N ALA A 61 4.73 -8.15 15.59
CA ALA A 61 5.66 -9.28 15.71
C ALA A 61 5.25 -10.31 16.79
N GLU A 62 4.66 -9.86 17.91
CA GLU A 62 4.11 -10.74 18.94
C GLU A 62 2.76 -11.36 18.52
N LEU A 63 1.94 -10.62 17.78
CA LEU A 63 0.63 -11.09 17.28
C LEU A 63 0.76 -12.14 16.17
N GLN A 64 1.81 -12.05 15.36
CA GLN A 64 2.16 -13.00 14.30
C GLN A 64 2.30 -14.44 14.81
N TRP A 65 2.63 -14.65 16.10
CA TRP A 65 2.66 -15.98 16.72
C TRP A 65 1.31 -16.70 16.65
N ARG A 66 0.18 -15.98 16.70
CA ARG A 66 -1.16 -16.59 16.69
C ARG A 66 -1.58 -17.13 15.32
N PHE A 67 -1.06 -16.57 14.24
CA PHE A 67 -1.41 -16.98 12.88
C PHE A 67 -0.58 -18.17 12.37
N LYS A 68 0.46 -18.61 13.09
CA LYS A 68 1.32 -19.77 12.78
C LYS A 68 0.59 -21.14 12.71
N ARG A 69 -0.73 -21.19 12.89
CA ARG A 69 -1.52 -22.44 12.87
C ARG A 69 -2.21 -22.74 11.55
N GLN A 70 -2.07 -21.90 10.52
CA GLN A 70 -2.66 -22.18 9.22
C GLN A 70 -1.77 -23.15 8.44
N ALA A 71 -2.38 -24.20 7.86
CA ALA A 71 -1.69 -25.09 6.95
C ALA A 71 -1.09 -24.27 5.79
N PRO A 72 0.09 -24.65 5.26
CA PRO A 72 0.66 -23.95 4.13
C PRO A 72 -0.31 -24.00 2.94
N VAL A 73 -0.79 -22.85 2.47
CA VAL A 73 -1.48 -22.71 1.18
C VAL A 73 -0.48 -23.08 0.10
N THR A 74 -0.91 -23.93 -0.82
CA THR A 74 -0.14 -24.27 -2.01
C THR A 74 -0.62 -23.42 -3.18
N THR A 75 0.18 -23.34 -4.25
CA THR A 75 -0.24 -22.63 -5.47
C THR A 75 -1.47 -23.26 -6.13
N ALA A 76 -1.74 -24.55 -5.87
CA ALA A 76 -2.93 -25.25 -6.34
C ALA A 76 -4.24 -24.72 -5.72
N ASP A 77 -4.16 -24.12 -4.53
CA ASP A 77 -5.32 -23.58 -3.82
C ASP A 77 -5.70 -22.16 -4.28
N VAL A 78 -4.87 -21.54 -5.13
CA VAL A 78 -5.08 -20.17 -5.59
C VAL A 78 -6.07 -20.14 -6.76
N PRO A 79 -7.20 -19.42 -6.64
CA PRO A 79 -8.19 -19.34 -7.71
C PRO A 79 -7.59 -18.84 -9.03
N SER A 80 -7.89 -19.51 -10.16
CA SER A 80 -7.41 -19.15 -11.50
C SER A 80 -7.70 -17.69 -11.89
N GLN A 81 -8.80 -17.13 -11.36
CA GLN A 81 -9.16 -15.72 -11.52
C GLN A 81 -8.05 -14.78 -11.02
N LEU A 82 -7.42 -15.07 -9.88
CA LEU A 82 -6.37 -14.22 -9.34
C LEU A 82 -5.09 -14.27 -10.18
N PHE A 83 -4.76 -15.41 -10.79
CA PHE A 83 -3.65 -15.51 -11.74
C PHE A 83 -3.90 -14.67 -12.99
N ARG A 84 -5.14 -14.68 -13.53
CA ARG A 84 -5.52 -13.81 -14.66
C ARG A 84 -5.39 -12.33 -14.33
N GLU A 85 -5.86 -11.93 -13.15
CA GLU A 85 -5.73 -10.55 -12.68
C GLU A 85 -4.27 -10.15 -12.46
N ALA A 86 -3.44 -11.05 -11.94
CA ALA A 86 -2.01 -10.81 -11.74
C ALA A 86 -1.26 -10.68 -13.07
N PHE A 87 -1.53 -11.58 -14.02
CA PHE A 87 -0.98 -11.51 -15.38
C PHE A 87 -1.38 -10.21 -16.07
N PHE A 88 -2.61 -9.76 -15.86
CA PHE A 88 -3.06 -8.48 -16.39
C PHE A 88 -2.23 -7.30 -15.84
N LEU A 89 -1.93 -7.25 -14.54
CA LEU A 89 -1.07 -6.21 -13.97
C LEU A 89 0.35 -6.22 -14.55
N GLU A 90 0.87 -7.40 -14.89
CA GLU A 90 2.16 -7.54 -15.56
C GLU A 90 2.13 -6.97 -16.98
N GLN A 91 1.05 -7.21 -17.74
CA GLN A 91 0.86 -6.62 -19.07
C GLN A 91 0.76 -5.10 -19.05
N GLU A 92 0.28 -4.51 -17.96
CA GLU A 92 0.28 -3.05 -17.77
C GLU A 92 1.68 -2.48 -17.52
N ASN A 93 2.72 -3.31 -17.46
CA ASN A 93 4.11 -2.92 -17.19
C ASN A 93 4.25 -2.08 -15.92
N ARG A 94 3.46 -2.38 -14.89
CA ARG A 94 3.53 -1.65 -13.62
C ARG A 94 4.92 -1.78 -13.02
N VAL A 95 5.62 -0.65 -12.92
CA VAL A 95 6.93 -0.61 -12.27
C VAL A 95 6.71 -0.80 -10.78
N CYS A 96 7.40 -1.79 -10.21
CA CYS A 96 7.48 -1.96 -8.77
C CYS A 96 8.89 -1.62 -8.33
N PHE A 97 9.03 -0.95 -7.19
CA PHE A 97 10.33 -0.75 -6.58
C PHE A 97 10.54 -1.74 -5.44
N ARG A 98 11.79 -2.13 -5.24
CA ARG A 98 12.19 -3.11 -4.23
C ARG A 98 12.55 -2.38 -2.94
N LEU A 99 12.02 -2.87 -1.84
CA LEU A 99 12.43 -2.53 -0.47
C LEU A 99 13.37 -3.61 0.07
N ASN A 100 14.03 -3.33 1.20
CA ASN A 100 14.77 -4.34 1.94
C ASN A 100 13.87 -5.50 2.39
N THR A 101 12.62 -5.21 2.74
CA THR A 101 11.65 -6.17 3.29
C THR A 101 10.61 -6.64 2.27
N GLY A 102 10.61 -6.15 1.04
CA GLY A 102 9.56 -6.48 0.08
C GLY A 102 9.56 -5.60 -1.17
N TYR A 103 8.36 -5.25 -1.63
CA TYR A 103 8.12 -4.50 -2.85
C TYR A 103 7.02 -3.49 -2.64
N VAL A 104 7.05 -2.41 -3.41
CA VAL A 104 5.98 -1.44 -3.45
C VAL A 104 5.49 -1.30 -4.88
N LEU A 105 4.18 -1.30 -5.01
CA LEU A 105 3.47 -1.28 -6.28
C LEU A 105 2.53 -0.07 -6.31
N PRO A 106 2.50 0.71 -7.39
CA PRO A 106 1.53 1.80 -7.52
C PRO A 106 0.11 1.24 -7.67
N THR A 107 -0.87 1.95 -7.11
CA THR A 107 -2.28 1.55 -7.23
C THR A 107 -2.83 1.71 -8.64
N LYS A 108 -2.26 2.64 -9.41
CA LYS A 108 -2.65 2.96 -10.80
C LYS A 108 -1.41 2.96 -11.69
N SER A 109 -1.58 2.54 -12.94
CA SER A 109 -0.56 2.68 -13.98
C SER A 109 -0.32 4.17 -14.30
N GLY A 110 0.91 4.54 -14.63
CA GLY A 110 1.30 5.92 -14.95
C GLY A 110 1.72 6.78 -13.74
N VAL A 111 1.69 6.23 -12.52
CA VAL A 111 2.09 6.93 -11.27
C VAL A 111 3.47 6.45 -10.77
N GLU A 112 4.22 5.75 -11.63
CA GLU A 112 5.47 5.09 -11.25
C GLU A 112 6.58 6.07 -10.85
N GLN A 113 6.64 7.24 -11.50
CA GLN A 113 7.77 8.16 -11.37
C GLN A 113 7.88 8.82 -9.99
N ASN A 114 6.76 8.92 -9.25
CA ASN A 114 6.74 9.59 -7.93
C ASN A 114 6.57 8.61 -6.78
N ILE A 115 6.44 7.30 -7.05
CA ILE A 115 6.03 6.36 -6.01
C ILE A 115 7.09 6.16 -4.92
N GLN A 116 8.36 6.24 -5.30
CA GLN A 116 9.48 6.20 -4.37
C GLN A 116 9.48 7.44 -3.47
N GLN A 117 9.31 8.63 -4.05
CA GLN A 117 9.23 9.88 -3.29
C GLN A 117 8.05 9.87 -2.31
N ILE A 118 6.87 9.42 -2.74
CA ILE A 118 5.69 9.28 -1.87
C ILE A 118 5.97 8.29 -0.73
N PHE A 119 6.70 7.20 -1.00
CA PHE A 119 7.08 6.24 0.03
C PHE A 119 8.06 6.85 1.04
N GLU A 120 9.10 7.53 0.56
CA GLU A 120 10.08 8.23 1.39
C GLU A 120 9.42 9.35 2.21
N GLU A 121 8.44 10.07 1.65
CA GLU A 121 7.66 11.09 2.37
C GLU A 121 6.86 10.47 3.53
N LEU A 122 6.33 9.25 3.36
CA LEU A 122 5.51 8.60 4.37
C LEU A 122 6.29 7.83 5.44
N TYR A 123 7.37 7.14 5.04
CA TYR A 123 8.10 6.18 5.87
C TYR A 123 9.58 6.54 6.08
N GLY A 124 10.03 7.68 5.57
CA GLY A 124 11.37 8.20 5.82
C GLY A 124 11.58 8.62 7.28
N GLU A 125 12.84 8.75 7.68
CA GLU A 125 13.20 9.08 9.07
C GLU A 125 12.64 10.43 9.54
N ASN A 126 12.46 11.37 8.62
CA ASN A 126 11.98 12.72 8.86
C ASN A 126 10.50 12.92 8.47
N SER A 127 9.74 11.84 8.28
CA SER A 127 8.33 11.91 7.87
C SER A 127 7.47 12.58 8.95
N ILE A 128 7.03 13.81 8.67
CA ILE A 128 6.07 14.57 9.46
C ILE A 128 4.88 14.88 8.54
N TRP A 129 3.71 14.36 8.88
CA TRP A 129 2.53 14.52 8.03
C TRP A 129 1.26 14.69 8.86
N SER A 130 0.31 15.45 8.30
CA SER A 130 -1.06 15.52 8.84
C SER A 130 -1.84 14.26 8.44
N TRP A 131 -2.92 13.94 9.15
CA TRP A 131 -3.75 12.77 8.83
C TRP A 131 -4.33 12.82 7.42
N ASN A 132 -4.70 14.01 6.93
CA ASN A 132 -5.22 14.18 5.57
C ASN A 132 -4.14 13.89 4.53
N ARG A 133 -2.93 14.42 4.73
CA ARG A 133 -1.79 14.14 3.86
C ARG A 133 -1.46 12.65 3.81
N TYR A 134 -1.50 11.97 4.95
CA TYR A 134 -1.30 10.52 5.00
C TYR A 134 -2.37 9.75 4.22
N LYS A 135 -3.66 10.07 4.40
CA LYS A 135 -4.74 9.40 3.66
C LYS A 135 -4.57 9.57 2.14
N GLU A 136 -4.22 10.77 1.70
CA GLU A 136 -3.95 11.06 0.28
C GLU A 136 -2.82 10.17 -0.25
N LEU A 137 -1.66 10.23 0.39
CA LEU A 137 -0.45 9.53 -0.08
C LEU A 137 -0.51 8.02 0.08
N ARG A 138 -1.06 7.53 1.20
CA ARG A 138 -1.08 6.10 1.51
C ARG A 138 -1.87 5.32 0.48
N SER A 139 -2.86 5.95 -0.15
CA SER A 139 -3.69 5.37 -1.20
C SER A 139 -2.97 5.20 -2.53
N ALA A 140 -1.78 5.79 -2.71
CA ALA A 140 -1.04 5.77 -3.97
C ALA A 140 -0.32 4.45 -4.24
N PHE A 141 -0.05 3.64 -3.21
CA PHE A 141 0.64 2.35 -3.37
C PHE A 141 0.17 1.23 -2.45
N TYR A 142 0.53 0.02 -2.87
CA TYR A 142 0.47 -1.19 -2.08
C TYR A 142 1.88 -1.64 -1.71
N ILE A 143 2.06 -2.10 -0.47
CA ILE A 143 3.28 -2.76 -0.02
C ILE A 143 3.01 -4.27 -0.11
N VAL A 144 3.97 -5.01 -0.67
CA VAL A 144 3.92 -6.46 -0.88
C VAL A 144 5.18 -7.07 -0.29
N GLU A 145 5.05 -7.86 0.77
CA GLU A 145 6.18 -8.37 1.56
C GLU A 145 6.07 -9.89 1.71
N PRO A 146 7.19 -10.61 1.94
CA PRO A 146 7.14 -12.02 2.29
C PRO A 146 6.23 -12.25 3.50
N SER A 147 5.39 -13.28 3.40
CA SER A 147 4.61 -13.73 4.53
C SER A 147 5.47 -14.60 5.43
N ASN A 148 5.44 -14.30 6.71
CA ASN A 148 6.00 -15.13 7.77
C ASN A 148 5.01 -16.22 8.26
N VAL A 149 3.75 -16.15 7.84
CA VAL A 149 2.72 -17.16 8.13
C VAL A 149 2.66 -18.20 7.02
N TRP A 150 2.72 -17.75 5.77
CA TRP A 150 2.58 -18.58 4.58
C TRP A 150 3.93 -18.72 3.88
N VAL A 151 4.61 -19.84 4.09
CA VAL A 151 5.93 -20.10 3.48
C VAL A 151 5.82 -19.97 1.95
N ASN A 152 6.73 -19.21 1.34
CA ASN A 152 6.77 -18.88 -0.10
C ASN A 152 5.65 -18.00 -0.65
N PHE A 153 4.83 -17.39 0.21
CA PHE A 153 3.82 -16.41 -0.22
C PHE A 153 4.19 -14.99 0.20
N TYR A 154 3.56 -14.02 -0.47
CA TYR A 154 3.65 -12.61 -0.11
C TYR A 154 2.29 -12.13 0.44
N LYS A 155 2.34 -11.30 1.48
CA LYS A 155 1.21 -10.51 1.97
C LYS A 155 1.17 -9.17 1.24
N CYS A 156 -0.01 -8.58 1.06
CA CYS A 156 -0.18 -7.30 0.41
C CYS A 156 -1.10 -6.38 1.21
N THR A 157 -0.78 -5.09 1.26
CA THR A 157 -1.60 -4.10 1.96
C THR A 157 -2.84 -3.64 1.18
N CYS A 158 -3.15 -4.22 0.02
CA CYS A 158 -4.40 -3.92 -0.66
C CYS A 158 -5.59 -4.49 0.14
N SER A 159 -6.79 -3.94 -0.08
CA SER A 159 -8.01 -4.35 0.65
C SER A 159 -8.31 -5.86 0.54
N VAL A 160 -7.96 -6.47 -0.59
CA VAL A 160 -8.06 -7.93 -0.78
C VAL A 160 -7.00 -8.64 0.04
N GLY A 161 -5.71 -8.29 -0.09
CA GLY A 161 -4.60 -8.95 0.60
C GLY A 161 -4.70 -8.90 2.12
N VAL A 162 -5.23 -7.80 2.67
CA VAL A 162 -5.48 -7.66 4.12
C VAL A 162 -6.57 -8.63 4.60
N LYS A 163 -7.59 -8.89 3.78
CA LYS A 163 -8.73 -9.75 4.15
C LYS A 163 -8.53 -11.22 3.76
N LYS A 164 -7.86 -11.45 2.63
CA LYS A 164 -7.73 -12.72 1.92
C LYS A 164 -6.33 -12.78 1.32
N ASN A 165 -5.51 -13.69 1.81
CA ASN A 165 -4.22 -14.01 1.19
C ASN A 165 -4.36 -15.31 0.37
N PRO A 166 -3.78 -15.39 -0.85
CA PRO A 166 -3.08 -14.33 -1.58
C PRO A 166 -4.01 -13.40 -2.39
N CYS A 167 -3.50 -12.24 -2.81
CA CYS A 167 -4.16 -11.35 -3.78
C CYS A 167 -3.36 -11.27 -5.09
N LYS A 168 -3.94 -10.65 -6.13
CA LYS A 168 -3.28 -10.49 -7.44
C LYS A 168 -1.91 -9.81 -7.40
N HIS A 169 -1.73 -8.83 -6.51
CA HIS A 169 -0.45 -8.11 -6.38
C HIS A 169 0.65 -9.03 -5.82
N ALA A 170 0.30 -9.85 -4.83
CA ALA A 170 1.21 -10.83 -4.27
C ALA A 170 1.61 -11.88 -5.32
N ILE A 171 0.65 -12.40 -6.08
CA ILE A 171 0.91 -13.37 -7.16
C ILE A 171 1.82 -12.78 -8.24
N MET A 172 1.55 -11.55 -8.69
CA MET A 172 2.40 -10.87 -9.67
C MET A 172 3.84 -10.72 -9.17
N ILE A 173 4.04 -10.35 -7.90
CA ILE A 173 5.38 -10.27 -7.30
C ILE A 173 6.02 -11.66 -7.19
N MET A 174 5.29 -12.68 -6.74
CA MET A 174 5.79 -14.06 -6.67
C MET A 174 6.24 -14.57 -8.04
N LYS A 175 5.51 -14.23 -9.12
CA LYS A 175 5.94 -14.53 -10.50
C LYS A 175 7.22 -13.78 -10.87
N LYS A 176 7.30 -12.49 -10.53
CA LYS A 176 8.44 -11.61 -10.84
C LYS A 176 9.71 -12.05 -10.13
N VAL A 177 9.60 -12.60 -8.92
CA VAL A 177 10.75 -13.15 -8.16
C VAL A 177 11.04 -14.63 -8.49
N GLY A 178 10.32 -15.22 -9.44
CA GLY A 178 10.58 -16.60 -9.90
C GLY A 178 10.08 -17.70 -8.98
N LEU A 179 9.22 -17.40 -8.00
CA LEU A 179 8.67 -18.41 -7.09
C LEU A 179 7.53 -19.22 -7.71
N ILE A 180 6.82 -18.64 -8.68
CA ILE A 180 5.70 -19.28 -9.37
C ILE A 180 5.75 -19.02 -10.87
N ARG A 181 4.92 -19.72 -11.63
CA ARG A 181 4.60 -19.43 -13.03
C ARG A 181 3.10 -19.20 -13.15
N TYR A 182 2.67 -18.38 -14.11
CA TYR A 182 1.25 -18.32 -14.43
C TYR A 182 0.83 -19.65 -15.07
N PRO A 183 -0.33 -20.19 -14.69
CA PRO A 183 -0.89 -21.35 -15.36
C PRO A 183 -1.32 -20.98 -16.79
N ALA A 184 -1.33 -21.95 -17.70
CA ALA A 184 -1.57 -21.70 -19.13
C ALA A 184 -2.93 -21.04 -19.38
N GLU A 185 -3.94 -21.41 -18.60
CA GLU A 185 -5.30 -20.87 -18.67
C GLU A 185 -5.34 -19.37 -18.36
N ALA A 186 -4.43 -18.88 -17.50
CA ALA A 186 -4.36 -17.46 -17.17
C ALA A 186 -3.76 -16.62 -18.31
N ILE A 187 -2.88 -17.23 -19.11
CA ILE A 187 -2.21 -16.59 -20.24
C ILE A 187 -3.11 -16.62 -21.48
N SER A 188 -3.77 -17.76 -21.74
CA SER A 188 -4.61 -17.96 -22.94
C SER A 188 -5.95 -17.23 -22.87
N ASN A 189 -6.44 -16.95 -21.66
CA ASN A 189 -7.68 -16.22 -21.44
C ASN A 189 -7.44 -15.01 -20.52
N PRO A 190 -6.69 -13.99 -20.99
CA PRO A 190 -6.50 -12.77 -20.20
C PRO A 190 -7.86 -12.10 -20.00
N LEU A 191 -8.04 -11.42 -18.88
CA LEU A 191 -9.29 -10.69 -18.63
C LEU A 191 -9.54 -9.73 -19.80
N ALA A 192 -10.66 -9.97 -20.48
CA ALA A 192 -11.16 -9.06 -21.49
C ALA A 192 -11.54 -7.75 -20.79
N ILE A 193 -10.60 -6.81 -20.74
CA ILE A 193 -10.99 -5.43 -20.45
C ILE A 193 -11.77 -4.98 -21.68
N PRO A 194 -12.95 -4.35 -21.51
CA PRO A 194 -13.58 -3.64 -22.60
C PRO A 194 -12.53 -2.73 -23.25
N LEU A 195 -12.27 -2.91 -24.55
CA LEU A 195 -11.29 -2.16 -25.35
C LEU A 195 -11.35 -0.63 -25.08
N VAL A 196 -12.56 -0.14 -24.79
CA VAL A 196 -12.88 1.23 -24.40
C VAL A 196 -12.06 1.72 -23.20
N GLN A 197 -11.86 0.91 -22.15
CA GLN A 197 -11.09 1.34 -20.97
C GLN A 197 -9.59 1.46 -21.28
N ARG A 198 -9.04 0.59 -22.15
CA ARG A 198 -7.64 0.67 -22.59
C ARG A 198 -7.40 1.90 -23.46
N GLN A 199 -8.33 2.20 -24.37
CA GLN A 199 -8.24 3.39 -25.22
C GLN A 199 -8.40 4.69 -24.42
N LEU A 200 -9.34 4.74 -23.47
CA LEU A 200 -9.52 5.90 -22.59
C LEU A 200 -8.32 6.13 -21.69
N ASN A 201 -7.74 5.08 -21.09
CA ASN A 201 -6.54 5.22 -20.26
C ASN A 201 -5.32 5.68 -21.08
N GLY A 202 -5.15 5.17 -22.30
CA GLY A 202 -4.10 5.64 -23.21
C GLY A 202 -4.27 7.11 -23.60
N TYR A 203 -5.51 7.52 -23.90
CA TYR A 203 -5.84 8.90 -24.25
C TYR A 203 -5.61 9.87 -23.08
N LEU A 204 -6.02 9.51 -21.86
CA LEU A 204 -5.82 10.33 -20.67
C LEU A 204 -4.33 10.52 -20.33
N VAL A 205 -3.52 9.46 -20.46
CA VAL A 205 -2.06 9.55 -20.24
C VAL A 205 -1.41 10.48 -21.28
N LEU A 206 -1.84 10.42 -22.55
CA LEU A 206 -1.36 11.32 -23.58
C LEU A 206 -1.78 12.77 -23.32
N GLN A 207 -3.04 13.03 -22.96
CA GLN A 207 -3.50 14.37 -22.60
C GLN A 207 -2.71 14.98 -21.45
N GLN A 208 -2.44 14.20 -20.40
CA GLN A 208 -1.68 14.68 -19.25
C GLN A 208 -0.22 15.00 -19.62
N ARG A 209 0.40 14.23 -20.52
CA ARG A 209 1.73 14.56 -21.07
C ARG A 209 1.72 15.87 -21.86
N TYR A 210 0.72 16.09 -22.71
CA TYR A 210 0.58 17.35 -23.46
C TYR A 210 0.40 18.56 -22.54
N GLN A 211 -0.42 18.43 -21.49
CA GLN A 211 -0.61 19.50 -20.50
C GLN A 211 0.69 19.83 -19.75
N ASN A 212 1.46 18.80 -19.37
CA ASN A 212 2.75 19.01 -18.70
C ASN A 212 3.76 19.69 -19.63
N LEU A 213 3.82 19.32 -20.91
CA LEU A 213 4.70 19.98 -21.88
C LEU A 213 4.32 21.45 -22.10
N ALA A 214 3.03 21.74 -22.25
CA ALA A 214 2.55 23.12 -22.41
C ALA A 214 2.88 24.00 -21.20
N LYS A 215 2.82 23.43 -19.99
CA LYS A 215 3.21 24.13 -18.77
C LYS A 215 4.72 24.43 -18.72
N VAL A 216 5.56 23.46 -19.09
CA VAL A 216 7.01 23.65 -19.16
C VAL A 216 7.38 24.73 -20.17
N GLU A 217 6.70 24.79 -21.32
CA GLU A 217 6.89 25.87 -22.30
C GLU A 217 6.51 27.24 -21.72
N GLN A 218 5.34 27.36 -21.08
CA GLN A 218 4.92 28.63 -20.46
C GLN A 218 5.90 29.12 -19.40
N ASP A 219 6.40 28.21 -18.55
CA ASP A 219 7.37 28.52 -17.50
C ASP A 219 8.75 28.91 -18.07
N ALA A 220 9.11 28.44 -19.27
CA ALA A 220 10.39 28.76 -19.92
C ALA A 220 10.39 30.14 -20.62
N PHE A 221 9.23 30.69 -20.94
CA PHE A 221 9.07 31.97 -21.64
C PHE A 221 8.50 33.10 -20.77
N SER A 222 8.35 32.86 -19.46
CA SER A 222 7.92 33.85 -18.46
C SER A 222 9.09 34.30 -17.58
#